data_AF-A0A7U8GRH4-F1
#
_entry.id   AF-A0A7U8GRH4-F1
#
_cell.length_a   1.000
_cell.length_b   1.000
_cell.length_c   1.000
_cell.angle_alpha   90.00
_cell.angle_beta   90.00
_cell.angle_gamma   90.00
#
_symmetry.space_group_name_H-M   'P 1'
#
loop_
_entity.id
_entity.type
_entity.pdbx_description
1 polymer ?
#
loop_
_entity_poly.entity_id
_entity_poly.type
_entity_poly.pdbx_seq_one_letter_code
_entity_poly.pdbx_strand_id
1 'polypeptide(L)'
;MELLTQFLEITLTTIKDVIPIAVIIFGFQFLVIRRRIANLRKVLIGFAYVIIGLALFLLGLEKALFPIGRLMAEQLTDPEFISSWSSNVAGALTWQDYFWVYIFAFAIGASTTIAEPSLIAVAIKANEVSGGAIGVWGLRIAVAIGVAVGISLGTWRIVTGYPIHWFIIAGYVVVVVQTFFAPKLIVPLAYDSGGVTTSTVTVPLVAALGLGLAETVPGRSALIDGFGLIAFASLFPMITVMAYAQISELRAKRAKAAN
;
A
#
# COMPACT_ATOMS: atom_id res chain seq x y z
N MET A 1 10.09 -21.46 23.52
CA MET A 1 10.74 -22.16 22.39
C MET A 1 10.09 -21.81 21.06
N GLU A 2 8.76 -21.77 20.99
CA GLU A 2 8.00 -21.52 19.75
C GLU A 2 8.29 -20.16 19.07
N LEU A 3 8.47 -19.09 19.86
CA LEU A 3 8.85 -17.77 19.33
C LEU A 3 10.25 -17.77 18.69
N LEU A 4 11.19 -18.54 19.25
CA LEU A 4 12.56 -18.60 18.74
C LEU A 4 12.60 -19.39 17.43
N THR A 5 11.85 -20.49 17.32
CA THR A 5 11.73 -21.25 16.08
C THR A 5 11.05 -20.45 14.99
N GLN A 6 9.96 -19.73 15.30
CA GLN A 6 9.29 -18.83 14.36
C GLN A 6 10.21 -17.68 13.91
N PHE A 7 10.95 -17.06 14.83
CA PHE A 7 11.91 -16.02 14.46
C PHE A 7 12.99 -16.54 13.50
N LEU A 8 13.51 -17.75 13.75
CA LEU A 8 14.51 -18.38 12.88
C LEU A 8 13.92 -18.72 11.50
N GLU A 9 12.70 -19.24 11.44
CA GLU A 9 12.00 -19.52 10.18
C GLU A 9 11.78 -18.24 9.37
N ILE A 10 11.24 -17.18 9.99
CA ILE A 10 11.03 -15.86 9.35
C ILE A 10 12.36 -15.27 8.90
N THR A 11 13.43 -15.43 9.67
CA THR A 11 14.76 -14.95 9.26
C THR A 11 15.26 -15.71 8.03
N LEU A 12 15.08 -17.03 7.97
CA LEU A 12 15.48 -17.86 6.83
C LEU A 12 14.67 -17.56 5.57
N THR A 13 13.36 -17.32 5.70
CA THR A 13 12.53 -16.89 4.56
C THR A 13 12.93 -15.50 4.10
N THR A 14 13.14 -14.54 5.02
CA THR A 14 13.62 -13.19 4.69
C THR A 14 14.96 -13.23 3.95
N ILE A 15 15.90 -14.11 4.35
CA ILE A 15 17.16 -14.30 3.62
C ILE A 15 16.88 -14.77 2.19
N LYS A 16 16.01 -15.78 2.00
CA LYS A 16 15.63 -16.27 0.67
C LYS A 16 15.01 -15.17 -0.19
N ASP A 17 14.18 -14.31 0.39
CA ASP A 17 13.50 -13.22 -0.31
C ASP A 17 14.47 -12.08 -0.69
N VAL A 18 15.50 -11.83 0.12
CA VAL A 18 16.51 -10.80 -0.13
C VAL A 18 17.61 -11.27 -1.10
N ILE A 19 17.88 -12.58 -1.20
CA ILE A 19 18.91 -13.13 -2.10
C ILE A 19 18.77 -12.65 -3.55
N PRO A 20 17.59 -12.69 -4.20
CA PRO A 20 17.43 -12.20 -5.58
C PRO A 20 17.83 -10.74 -5.74
N ILE A 21 17.46 -9.89 -4.78
CA ILE A 21 17.80 -8.47 -4.77
C ILE A 21 19.32 -8.30 -4.64
N ALA A 22 19.94 -9.03 -3.71
CA ALA A 22 21.39 -9.03 -3.55
C ALA A 22 22.09 -9.50 -4.83
N VAL A 23 21.65 -10.60 -5.43
CA VAL A 23 22.21 -11.13 -6.69
C VAL A 23 22.14 -10.09 -7.80
N ILE A 24 21.02 -9.37 -7.95
CA ILE A 24 20.88 -8.31 -8.94
C ILE A 24 21.84 -7.15 -8.63
N ILE A 25 21.90 -6.68 -7.39
CA ILE A 25 22.77 -5.56 -6.98
C ILE A 25 24.25 -5.91 -7.21
N PHE A 26 24.72 -7.03 -6.68
CA PHE A 26 26.10 -7.48 -6.84
C PHE A 26 26.40 -7.83 -8.31
N GLY A 27 25.44 -8.42 -9.02
CA GLY A 27 25.53 -8.72 -10.45
C GLY A 27 25.73 -7.46 -11.30
N PHE A 28 24.90 -6.43 -11.11
CA PHE A 28 25.08 -5.13 -11.78
C PHE A 28 26.41 -4.49 -11.41
N GLN A 29 26.79 -4.53 -10.13
CA GLN A 29 28.03 -3.92 -9.66
C GLN A 29 29.29 -4.56 -10.29
N PHE A 30 29.34 -5.90 -10.36
CA PHE A 30 30.50 -6.63 -10.87
C PHE A 30 30.50 -6.78 -12.40
N LEU A 31 29.35 -7.04 -13.02
CA LEU A 31 29.26 -7.34 -14.45
C LEU A 31 29.05 -6.09 -15.32
N VAL A 32 28.17 -5.17 -14.89
CA VAL A 32 27.76 -3.99 -15.68
C VAL A 32 28.65 -2.79 -15.34
N ILE A 33 28.68 -2.39 -14.06
CA ILE A 33 29.44 -1.22 -13.59
C ILE A 33 30.93 -1.55 -13.53
N ARG A 34 31.30 -2.83 -13.35
CA ARG A 34 32.68 -3.35 -13.30
C ARG A 34 33.54 -2.64 -12.25
N ARG A 35 32.97 -2.29 -11.10
CA ARG A 35 33.69 -1.64 -9.99
C ARG A 35 33.62 -2.48 -8.72
N ARG A 36 34.71 -2.50 -7.96
CA ARG A 36 34.72 -3.08 -6.61
C ARG A 36 33.77 -2.30 -5.69
N ILE A 37 33.17 -3.01 -4.73
CA ILE A 37 32.27 -2.40 -3.76
C ILE A 37 33.08 -1.61 -2.76
N ALA A 38 32.82 -0.30 -2.71
CA ALA A 38 33.38 0.57 -1.70
C ALA A 38 32.88 0.13 -0.31
N ASN A 39 33.79 0.00 0.66
CA ASN A 39 33.48 -0.36 2.04
C ASN A 39 32.69 -1.68 2.20
N LEU A 40 33.10 -2.76 1.52
CA LEU A 40 32.41 -4.06 1.54
C LEU A 40 32.02 -4.53 2.96
N ARG A 41 32.89 -4.36 3.96
CA ARG A 41 32.58 -4.71 5.35
C ARG A 41 31.36 -3.95 5.89
N LYS A 42 31.25 -2.65 5.62
CA LYS A 42 30.08 -1.85 6.04
C LYS A 42 28.82 -2.29 5.30
N VAL A 43 28.93 -2.61 4.02
CA VAL A 43 27.80 -3.11 3.21
C VAL A 43 27.29 -4.44 3.76
N LEU A 44 28.17 -5.40 4.04
CA LEU A 44 27.79 -6.71 4.59
C LEU A 44 27.15 -6.60 5.98
N ILE A 45 27.69 -5.74 6.85
CA ILE A 45 27.10 -5.47 8.16
C ILE A 45 25.72 -4.81 8.01
N GLY A 46 25.59 -3.85 7.09
CA GLY A 46 24.30 -3.22 6.76
C GLY A 46 23.26 -4.24 6.28
N PHE A 47 23.65 -5.16 5.38
CA PHE A 47 22.78 -6.26 4.94
C PHE A 47 22.34 -7.15 6.09
N ALA A 48 23.24 -7.49 7.02
CA ALA A 48 22.88 -8.28 8.20
C ALA A 48 21.85 -7.54 9.08
N TYR A 49 22.05 -6.23 9.32
CA TYR A 49 21.09 -5.43 10.07
C TYR A 49 19.74 -5.30 9.36
N VAL A 50 19.73 -5.18 8.03
CA VAL A 50 18.47 -5.16 7.24
C VAL A 50 17.72 -6.48 7.40
N ILE A 51 18.41 -7.62 7.30
CA ILE A 51 17.77 -8.94 7.44
C ILE A 51 17.20 -9.12 8.85
N ILE A 52 17.99 -8.83 9.89
CA ILE A 52 17.54 -8.95 11.28
C ILE A 52 16.38 -7.98 11.55
N GLY A 53 16.49 -6.74 11.09
CA GLY A 53 15.46 -5.72 11.25
C GLY A 53 14.15 -6.10 10.56
N LEU A 54 14.21 -6.59 9.32
CA LEU A 54 13.06 -7.10 8.58
C LEU A 54 12.42 -8.30 9.28
N ALA A 55 13.23 -9.26 9.75
CA ALA A 55 12.71 -10.44 10.44
C ALA A 55 11.98 -10.07 11.75
N LEU A 56 12.56 -9.18 12.57
CA LEU A 56 11.92 -8.68 13.79
C LEU A 56 10.63 -7.90 13.48
N PHE A 57 10.66 -7.08 12.42
CA PHE A 57 9.51 -6.31 11.97
C PHE A 57 8.37 -7.22 11.49
N LEU A 58 8.65 -8.20 10.64
CA LEU A 58 7.67 -9.16 10.14
C LEU A 58 7.07 -10.01 11.27
N LEU A 59 7.91 -10.48 12.20
CA LEU A 59 7.43 -11.20 13.39
C LEU A 59 6.48 -10.32 14.22
N GLY A 60 6.85 -9.04 14.43
CA GLY A 60 6.00 -8.08 15.14
C GLY A 60 4.66 -7.85 14.44
N LEU A 61 4.66 -7.73 13.11
CA LEU A 61 3.43 -7.61 12.32
C LEU A 61 2.54 -8.85 12.43
N GLU A 62 3.11 -10.05 12.29
CA GLU A 62 2.35 -11.30 12.31
C GLU A 62 1.74 -11.59 13.68
N LYS A 63 2.43 -11.23 14.77
CA LYS A 63 1.93 -11.45 16.13
C LYS A 63 1.00 -10.37 16.65
N ALA A 64 1.14 -9.13 16.18
CA ALA A 64 0.37 -8.00 16.69
C ALA A 64 -0.63 -7.47 15.65
N LEU A 65 -0.19 -6.94 14.51
CA LEU A 65 -1.07 -6.21 13.60
C LEU A 65 -2.00 -7.13 12.80
N PHE A 66 -1.57 -8.31 12.35
CA PHE A 66 -2.45 -9.17 11.53
C PHE A 66 -3.60 -9.77 12.33
N PRO A 67 -3.40 -10.30 13.55
CA PRO A 67 -4.50 -10.80 14.36
C PRO A 67 -5.51 -9.70 14.67
N ILE A 68 -5.05 -8.48 14.97
CA ILE A 68 -5.93 -7.33 15.18
C ILE A 68 -6.74 -7.02 13.91
N GLY A 69 -6.08 -6.97 12.75
CA GLY A 69 -6.76 -6.73 11.47
C GLY A 69 -7.83 -7.77 11.14
N ARG A 70 -7.53 -9.07 11.37
CA ARG A 70 -8.48 -10.17 11.16
C ARG A 70 -9.65 -10.12 12.13
N LEU A 71 -9.38 -9.97 13.43
CA LEU A 71 -10.42 -9.86 14.45
C LEU A 71 -11.35 -8.67 14.19
N MET A 72 -10.81 -7.52 13.77
CA MET A 72 -11.64 -6.38 13.41
C MET A 72 -12.45 -6.62 12.14
N ALA A 73 -11.88 -7.28 11.12
CA ALA A 73 -12.62 -7.67 9.93
C ALA A 73 -13.76 -8.63 10.27
N GLU A 74 -13.50 -9.68 11.07
CA GLU A 74 -14.50 -10.63 11.55
C GLU A 74 -15.63 -9.92 12.31
N GLN A 75 -15.29 -9.07 13.29
CA GLN A 75 -16.30 -8.34 14.09
C GLN A 75 -17.12 -7.35 13.27
N LEU A 76 -16.50 -6.63 12.32
CA LEU A 76 -17.19 -5.65 11.47
C LEU A 76 -18.01 -6.32 10.37
N THR A 77 -17.73 -7.59 10.06
CA THR A 77 -18.47 -8.37 9.05
C THR A 77 -19.44 -9.37 9.66
N ASP A 78 -19.54 -9.41 10.99
CA ASP A 78 -20.49 -10.22 11.72
C ASP A 78 -21.93 -9.84 11.31
N PRO A 79 -22.75 -10.80 10.85
CA PRO A 79 -24.15 -10.56 10.51
C PRO A 79 -24.96 -9.91 11.64
N GLU A 80 -24.69 -10.24 12.90
CA GLU A 80 -25.37 -9.62 14.05
C GLU A 80 -24.98 -8.15 14.17
N PHE A 81 -23.69 -7.83 14.05
CA PHE A 81 -23.22 -6.45 14.06
C PHE A 81 -23.81 -5.65 12.89
N ILE A 82 -23.73 -6.18 11.67
CA ILE A 82 -24.25 -5.47 10.48
C ILE A 82 -25.76 -5.28 10.59
N SER A 83 -26.51 -6.30 11.03
CA SER A 83 -27.97 -6.20 11.17
C SER A 83 -28.41 -5.18 12.22
N SER A 84 -27.63 -4.97 13.29
CA SER A 84 -27.91 -3.96 14.31
C SER A 84 -27.85 -2.51 13.79
N TRP A 85 -27.06 -2.29 12.73
CA TRP A 85 -26.93 -1.01 12.04
C TRP A 85 -27.73 -0.95 10.74
N SER A 86 -28.36 -2.06 10.34
CA SER A 86 -29.18 -2.11 9.14
C SER A 86 -30.53 -1.45 9.41
N SER A 87 -30.86 -0.47 8.57
CA SER A 87 -32.19 0.16 8.56
C SER A 87 -33.25 -0.68 7.84
N ASN A 88 -32.86 -1.82 7.25
CA ASN A 88 -33.75 -2.68 6.47
C ASN A 88 -34.39 -3.78 7.33
N VAL A 89 -35.72 -3.79 7.37
CA VAL A 89 -36.56 -4.76 8.08
C VAL A 89 -36.54 -6.16 7.43
N ALA A 90 -36.04 -6.28 6.20
CA ALA A 90 -36.23 -7.45 5.33
C ALA A 90 -35.16 -8.57 5.44
N GLY A 91 -34.18 -8.48 6.36
CA GLY A 91 -33.19 -9.55 6.58
C GLY A 91 -32.20 -9.82 5.44
N ALA A 92 -32.30 -9.10 4.31
CA ALA A 92 -31.33 -9.15 3.23
C ALA A 92 -30.28 -8.03 3.43
N LEU A 93 -29.03 -8.44 3.69
CA LEU A 93 -27.90 -7.52 3.80
C LEU A 93 -27.67 -6.81 2.46
N THR A 94 -27.62 -5.48 2.50
CA THR A 94 -27.30 -4.62 1.37
C THR A 94 -25.88 -4.08 1.52
N TRP A 95 -25.28 -3.65 0.41
CA TRP A 95 -23.93 -3.08 0.43
C TRP A 95 -23.79 -1.83 1.32
N GLN A 96 -24.90 -1.15 1.64
CA GLN A 96 -24.93 0.03 2.50
C GLN A 96 -24.71 -0.32 3.97
N ASP A 97 -25.12 -1.52 4.39
CA ASP A 97 -25.01 -1.95 5.79
C ASP A 97 -23.53 -2.19 6.20
N TYR A 98 -22.65 -2.42 5.23
CA TYR A 98 -21.20 -2.56 5.42
C TYR A 98 -20.46 -1.22 5.58
N PHE A 99 -21.16 -0.12 5.84
CA PHE A 99 -20.59 1.23 5.95
C PHE A 99 -19.37 1.29 6.88
N TRP A 100 -19.45 0.67 8.06
CA TRP A 100 -18.35 0.64 9.03
C TRP A 100 -17.12 -0.11 8.52
N VAL A 101 -17.30 -1.14 7.70
CA VAL A 101 -16.21 -1.84 7.03
C VAL A 101 -15.48 -0.90 6.07
N TYR A 102 -16.19 -0.06 5.32
CA TYR A 102 -15.58 0.90 4.39
C TYR A 102 -14.78 1.99 5.10
N ILE A 103 -15.30 2.49 6.23
CA ILE A 103 -14.61 3.49 7.06
C ILE A 103 -13.37 2.88 7.72
N PHE A 104 -13.48 1.65 8.24
CA PHE A 104 -12.34 0.95 8.79
C PHE A 104 -11.25 0.70 7.75
N ALA A 105 -11.65 0.23 6.57
CA ALA A 105 -10.77 0.01 5.43
C ALA A 105 -10.07 1.31 4.99
N PHE A 106 -10.80 2.44 4.99
CA PHE A 106 -10.24 3.77 4.74
C PHE A 106 -9.17 4.13 5.78
N ALA A 107 -9.52 4.01 7.06
CA ALA A 107 -8.68 4.41 8.19
C ALA A 107 -7.39 3.58 8.27
N ILE A 108 -7.49 2.26 8.10
CA ILE A 108 -6.33 1.36 8.05
C ILE A 108 -5.47 1.65 6.82
N GLY A 109 -6.09 1.82 5.65
CA GLY A 109 -5.38 2.18 4.42
C GLY A 109 -4.58 3.48 4.56
N ALA A 110 -5.20 4.53 5.11
CA ALA A 110 -4.53 5.80 5.37
C ALA A 110 -3.40 5.65 6.41
N SER A 111 -3.70 5.01 7.55
CA SER A 111 -2.77 4.92 8.69
C SER A 111 -1.52 4.12 8.37
N THR A 112 -1.69 2.95 7.73
CA THR A 112 -0.57 2.07 7.33
C THR A 112 0.32 2.75 6.30
N THR A 113 -0.27 3.42 5.33
CA THR A 113 0.46 4.16 4.30
C THR A 113 1.25 5.33 4.88
N ILE A 114 0.67 6.08 5.83
CA ILE A 114 1.38 7.18 6.51
C ILE A 114 2.55 6.64 7.34
N ALA A 115 2.38 5.47 7.97
CA ALA A 115 3.38 4.80 8.76
C ALA A 115 4.48 4.12 7.92
N GLU A 116 4.29 3.98 6.61
CA GLU A 116 5.20 3.26 5.73
C GLU A 116 6.57 3.97 5.61
N PRO A 117 7.68 3.33 6.04
CA PRO A 117 9.00 3.96 6.02
C PRO A 117 9.53 4.25 4.61
N SER A 118 9.21 3.37 3.64
CA SER A 118 9.61 3.52 2.24
C SER A 118 9.03 4.80 1.62
N LEU A 119 7.78 5.14 1.98
CA LEU A 119 7.11 6.37 1.53
C LEU A 119 7.79 7.62 2.08
N ILE A 120 8.25 7.58 3.33
CA ILE A 120 9.00 8.70 3.93
C ILE A 120 10.29 8.94 3.14
N ALA A 121 11.04 7.87 2.83
CA ALA A 121 12.29 7.98 2.09
C ALA A 121 12.07 8.55 0.68
N VAL A 122 11.06 8.06 -0.05
CA VAL A 122 10.71 8.53 -1.39
C VAL A 122 10.22 9.98 -1.35
N ALA A 123 9.43 10.38 -0.35
CA ALA A 123 8.96 11.75 -0.21
C ALA A 123 10.09 12.75 0.08
N ILE A 124 11.07 12.37 0.91
CA ILE A 124 12.27 13.18 1.15
C ILE A 124 13.06 13.34 -0.15
N LYS A 125 13.28 12.25 -0.90
CA LYS A 125 14.00 12.33 -2.18
C LYS A 125 13.27 13.13 -3.24
N ALA A 126 11.95 13.02 -3.32
CA ALA A 126 11.14 13.87 -4.19
C ALA A 126 11.26 15.35 -3.83
N ASN A 127 11.27 15.70 -2.53
CA ASN A 127 11.44 17.08 -2.08
C ASN A 127 12.83 17.64 -2.44
N GLU A 128 13.90 16.89 -2.18
CA GLU A 128 15.27 17.28 -2.52
C GLU A 128 15.47 17.50 -4.03
N VAL A 129 15.01 16.55 -4.85
CA VAL A 129 15.19 16.59 -6.32
C VAL A 129 14.29 17.63 -6.99
N SER A 130 13.13 17.94 -6.40
CA SER A 130 12.23 18.97 -6.91
C SER A 130 12.56 20.40 -6.45
N GLY A 131 13.62 20.60 -5.67
CA GLY A 131 13.96 21.91 -5.10
C GLY A 131 12.89 22.45 -4.16
N GLY A 132 12.17 21.55 -3.45
CA GLY A 132 11.11 21.89 -2.52
C GLY A 132 9.72 22.08 -3.12
N ALA A 133 9.55 21.95 -4.44
CA ALA A 133 8.25 22.10 -5.11
C ALA A 133 7.23 21.00 -4.69
N ILE A 134 7.73 19.82 -4.32
CA ILE A 134 6.93 18.71 -3.77
C ILE A 134 7.16 18.65 -2.27
N GLY A 135 6.14 18.99 -1.47
CA GLY A 135 6.24 18.89 -0.03
C GLY A 135 6.25 17.44 0.46
N VAL A 136 7.15 17.11 1.40
CA VAL A 136 7.25 15.76 1.99
C VAL A 136 5.90 15.30 2.56
N TRP A 137 5.26 16.15 3.38
CA TRP A 137 3.95 15.84 3.96
C TRP A 137 2.82 15.84 2.93
N GLY A 138 2.87 16.74 1.94
CA GLY A 138 1.86 16.81 0.89
C GLY A 138 1.81 15.53 0.05
N LEU A 139 2.99 15.03 -0.35
CA LEU A 139 3.09 13.76 -1.07
C LEU A 139 2.60 12.58 -0.22
N ARG A 140 3.03 12.50 1.05
CA ARG A 140 2.62 11.42 1.96
C ARG A 140 1.11 11.36 2.14
N ILE A 141 0.47 12.50 2.34
CA ILE A 141 -0.99 12.59 2.47
C ILE A 141 -1.67 12.23 1.15
N ALA A 142 -1.16 12.70 0.01
CA ALA A 142 -1.72 12.35 -1.30
C ALA A 142 -1.70 10.84 -1.55
N VAL A 143 -0.58 10.18 -1.26
CA VAL A 143 -0.46 8.71 -1.36
C VAL A 143 -1.41 8.03 -0.39
N ALA A 144 -1.44 8.45 0.88
CA ALA A 144 -2.31 7.85 1.90
C ALA A 144 -3.81 7.97 1.56
N ILE A 145 -4.25 9.10 1.02
CA ILE A 145 -5.62 9.28 0.53
C ILE A 145 -5.90 8.33 -0.64
N GLY A 146 -4.94 8.19 -1.57
CA GLY A 146 -5.06 7.25 -2.69
C GLY A 146 -5.27 5.82 -2.19
N VAL A 147 -4.39 5.35 -1.31
CA VAL A 147 -4.50 4.01 -0.72
C VAL A 147 -5.82 3.83 0.03
N ALA A 148 -6.20 4.79 0.88
CA ALA A 148 -7.43 4.73 1.66
C ALA A 148 -8.68 4.64 0.77
N VAL A 149 -8.79 5.49 -0.25
CA VAL A 149 -9.90 5.47 -1.21
C VAL A 149 -9.90 4.16 -2.02
N GLY A 150 -8.73 3.74 -2.50
CA GLY A 150 -8.59 2.50 -3.27
C GLY A 150 -9.03 1.28 -2.46
N ILE A 151 -8.55 1.16 -1.23
CA ILE A 151 -8.92 0.06 -0.33
C ILE A 151 -10.41 0.11 -0.01
N SER A 152 -10.99 1.26 0.35
CA SER A 152 -12.44 1.36 0.59
C SER A 152 -13.27 0.96 -0.64
N LEU A 153 -12.86 1.38 -1.84
CA LEU A 153 -13.52 0.97 -3.08
C LEU A 153 -13.37 -0.52 -3.34
N GLY A 154 -12.20 -1.09 -3.09
CA GLY A 154 -11.96 -2.52 -3.23
C GLY A 154 -12.77 -3.34 -2.22
N THR A 155 -12.90 -2.88 -0.97
CA THR A 155 -13.79 -3.46 0.05
C THR A 155 -15.24 -3.43 -0.40
N TRP A 156 -15.72 -2.30 -0.92
CA TRP A 156 -17.06 -2.20 -1.52
C TRP A 156 -17.25 -3.17 -2.69
N ARG A 157 -16.24 -3.32 -3.54
CA ARG A 157 -16.23 -4.29 -4.64
C ARG A 157 -16.32 -5.73 -4.12
N ILE A 158 -15.63 -6.08 -3.03
CA ILE A 158 -15.71 -7.42 -2.41
C ILE A 158 -17.14 -7.70 -1.94
N VAL A 159 -17.76 -6.74 -1.25
CA VAL A 159 -19.15 -6.87 -0.75
C VAL A 159 -20.15 -7.03 -1.90
N THR A 160 -20.04 -6.19 -2.93
CA THR A 160 -20.97 -6.19 -4.07
C THR A 160 -20.71 -7.29 -5.09
N GLY A 161 -19.49 -7.84 -5.13
CA GLY A 161 -19.13 -8.93 -6.04
C GLY A 161 -18.86 -8.55 -7.47
N TYR A 162 -18.69 -7.26 -7.78
CA TYR A 162 -18.36 -6.84 -9.14
C TYR A 162 -16.98 -7.36 -9.57
N PRO A 163 -16.80 -7.69 -10.86
CA PRO A 163 -15.51 -8.14 -11.38
C PRO A 163 -14.43 -7.07 -11.28
N ILE A 164 -13.25 -7.43 -10.79
CA ILE A 164 -12.12 -6.49 -10.57
C ILE A 164 -11.65 -5.78 -11.84
N HIS A 165 -11.69 -6.46 -12.98
CA HIS A 165 -11.09 -5.95 -14.22
C HIS A 165 -11.71 -4.62 -14.65
N TRP A 166 -13.01 -4.40 -14.41
CA TRP A 166 -13.66 -3.13 -14.73
C TRP A 166 -13.06 -1.94 -13.96
N PHE A 167 -12.76 -2.13 -12.68
CA PHE A 167 -12.15 -1.10 -11.85
C PHE A 167 -10.70 -0.82 -12.25
N ILE A 168 -9.94 -1.88 -12.51
CA ILE A 168 -8.53 -1.76 -12.90
C ILE A 168 -8.42 -1.09 -14.27
N ILE A 169 -9.22 -1.51 -15.25
CA ILE A 169 -9.25 -0.88 -16.58
C ILE A 169 -9.64 0.59 -16.46
N ALA A 170 -10.73 0.91 -15.74
CA ALA A 170 -11.16 2.29 -15.56
C ALA A 170 -10.10 3.16 -14.86
N GLY A 171 -9.50 2.65 -13.78
CA GLY A 171 -8.45 3.37 -13.07
C GLY A 171 -7.19 3.56 -13.92
N TYR A 172 -6.79 2.58 -14.73
CA TYR A 172 -5.66 2.76 -15.66
C TYR A 172 -5.98 3.73 -16.80
N VAL A 173 -7.21 3.77 -17.30
CA VAL A 173 -7.63 4.82 -18.24
C VAL A 173 -7.45 6.19 -17.61
N VAL A 174 -7.87 6.37 -16.35
CA VAL A 174 -7.64 7.63 -15.60
C VAL A 174 -6.14 7.94 -15.47
N VAL A 175 -5.33 6.95 -15.10
CA VAL A 175 -3.86 7.11 -14.98
C VAL A 175 -3.23 7.53 -16.30
N VAL A 176 -3.58 6.87 -17.40
CA VAL A 176 -3.08 7.19 -18.74
C VAL A 176 -3.48 8.60 -19.14
N VAL A 177 -4.75 8.97 -18.95
CA VAL A 177 -5.23 10.34 -19.23
C VAL A 177 -4.47 11.37 -18.39
N GLN A 178 -4.37 11.16 -17.07
CA GLN A 178 -3.64 12.08 -16.19
C GLN A 178 -2.16 12.20 -16.55
N THR A 179 -1.54 11.11 -17.02
CA THR A 179 -0.12 11.11 -17.43
C THR A 179 0.15 12.13 -18.53
N PHE A 180 -0.79 12.36 -19.47
CA PHE A 180 -0.65 13.38 -20.50
C PHE A 180 -0.70 14.82 -19.96
N PHE A 181 -1.37 15.04 -18.83
CA PHE A 181 -1.55 16.37 -18.23
C PHE A 181 -0.64 16.63 -17.02
N ALA A 182 0.00 15.60 -16.46
CA ALA A 182 0.82 15.71 -15.26
C ALA A 182 2.22 16.28 -15.57
N PRO A 183 2.85 17.01 -14.63
CA PRO A 183 4.24 17.44 -14.78
C PRO A 183 5.17 16.24 -14.98
N LYS A 184 6.08 16.32 -15.97
CA LYS A 184 7.00 15.21 -16.31
C LYS A 184 7.84 14.70 -15.13
N LEU A 185 8.16 15.58 -14.17
CA LEU A 185 8.94 15.24 -12.99
C LEU A 185 8.17 14.36 -11.99
N ILE A 186 6.84 14.38 -12.04
CA ILE A 186 5.96 13.68 -11.09
C ILE A 186 5.57 12.31 -11.62
N VAL A 187 5.47 12.14 -12.94
CA VAL A 187 5.00 10.88 -13.53
C VAL A 187 5.81 9.67 -13.00
N PRO A 188 7.16 9.65 -13.03
CA PRO A 188 7.92 8.52 -12.47
C PRO A 188 7.62 8.30 -10.98
N LEU A 189 7.56 9.38 -10.20
CA LEU A 189 7.27 9.33 -8.77
C LEU A 189 5.86 8.75 -8.48
N ALA A 190 4.86 9.09 -9.29
CA ALA A 190 3.49 8.61 -9.14
C ALA A 190 3.40 7.10 -9.41
N TYR A 191 4.10 6.61 -10.45
CA TYR A 191 4.14 5.18 -10.76
C TYR A 191 4.94 4.40 -9.72
N ASP A 192 6.04 4.96 -9.21
CA ASP A 192 6.81 4.36 -8.11
C ASP A 192 6.01 4.34 -6.79
N SER A 193 5.16 5.35 -6.56
CA SER A 193 4.33 5.44 -5.35
C SER A 193 3.41 4.22 -5.18
N GLY A 194 2.93 3.63 -6.28
CA GLY A 194 2.14 2.39 -6.21
C GLY A 194 2.94 1.17 -5.76
N GLY A 195 4.25 1.12 -6.06
CA GLY A 195 5.16 0.07 -5.57
C GLY A 195 5.59 0.32 -4.12
N VAL A 196 5.73 1.58 -3.74
CA VAL A 196 6.03 1.99 -2.36
C VAL A 196 4.91 1.60 -1.40
N THR A 197 3.65 1.75 -1.80
CA THR A 197 2.50 1.33 -0.96
C THR A 197 2.33 -0.18 -0.89
N THR A 198 3.05 -0.94 -1.72
CA THR A 198 3.11 -2.40 -1.63
C THR A 198 4.24 -2.91 -0.72
N SER A 199 4.81 -2.04 0.12
CA SER A 199 5.92 -2.46 0.98
C SER A 199 5.44 -3.02 2.33
N THR A 200 6.40 -3.06 3.25
CA THR A 200 6.43 -3.93 4.41
C THR A 200 5.28 -3.76 5.39
N VAL A 201 4.72 -2.55 5.57
CA VAL A 201 3.62 -2.31 6.52
C VAL A 201 2.26 -2.54 5.88
N THR A 202 2.06 -1.98 4.69
CA THR A 202 0.72 -1.81 4.11
C THR A 202 0.16 -3.11 3.54
N VAL A 203 0.93 -3.86 2.74
CA VAL A 203 0.42 -5.07 2.06
C VAL A 203 -0.11 -6.11 3.03
N PRO A 204 0.64 -6.48 4.09
CA PRO A 204 0.17 -7.58 4.91
C PRO A 204 -1.10 -7.26 5.69
N LEU A 205 -1.31 -6.00 6.08
CA LEU A 205 -2.58 -5.55 6.69
C LEU A 205 -3.73 -5.51 5.68
N VAL A 206 -3.48 -4.99 4.48
CA VAL A 206 -4.47 -4.96 3.40
C VAL A 206 -4.87 -6.36 2.98
N ALA A 207 -3.91 -7.28 2.87
CA ALA A 207 -4.16 -8.68 2.57
C ALA A 207 -4.94 -9.36 3.69
N ALA A 208 -4.61 -9.11 4.97
CA ALA A 208 -5.36 -9.65 6.10
C ALA A 208 -6.82 -9.15 6.12
N LEU A 209 -7.04 -7.86 5.86
CA LEU A 209 -8.38 -7.27 5.74
C LEU A 209 -9.16 -7.87 4.55
N GLY A 210 -8.54 -7.90 3.37
CA GLY A 210 -9.16 -8.41 2.15
C GLY A 210 -9.50 -9.89 2.25
N LEU A 211 -8.58 -10.69 2.81
CA LEU A 211 -8.80 -12.11 3.06
C LEU A 211 -9.92 -12.33 4.07
N GLY A 212 -9.86 -11.67 5.23
CA GLY A 212 -10.89 -11.80 6.27
C GLY A 212 -12.28 -11.42 5.76
N LEU A 213 -12.40 -10.33 5.01
CA LEU A 213 -13.66 -9.92 4.40
C LEU A 213 -14.16 -10.92 3.33
N ALA A 214 -13.27 -11.43 2.49
CA ALA A 214 -13.64 -12.40 1.45
C ALA A 214 -14.01 -13.77 2.03
N GLU A 215 -13.51 -14.12 3.22
CA GLU A 215 -13.89 -15.36 3.93
C GLU A 215 -15.25 -15.23 4.62
N THR A 216 -15.64 -14.04 5.07
CA THR A 216 -16.92 -13.82 5.77
C THR A 216 -18.08 -13.45 4.84
N VAL A 217 -17.80 -12.90 3.66
CA VAL A 217 -18.85 -12.56 2.68
C VAL A 217 -19.18 -13.79 1.81
N PRO A 218 -20.43 -14.29 1.81
CA PRO A 218 -20.80 -15.47 1.02
C PRO A 218 -20.55 -15.31 -0.48
N GLY A 219 -20.01 -16.36 -1.10
CA GLY A 219 -19.77 -16.40 -2.55
C GLY A 219 -18.53 -15.63 -3.02
N ARG A 220 -17.61 -15.29 -2.11
CA ARG A 220 -16.34 -14.64 -2.43
C ARG A 220 -15.17 -15.61 -2.37
N SER A 221 -14.15 -15.30 -3.18
CA SER A 221 -12.90 -16.04 -3.22
C SER A 221 -11.84 -15.24 -2.49
N ALA A 222 -11.37 -15.77 -1.37
CA ALA A 222 -10.17 -15.30 -0.65
C ALA A 222 -9.02 -14.89 -1.60
N LEU A 223 -8.76 -15.71 -2.62
CA LEU A 223 -7.63 -15.51 -3.52
C LEU A 223 -7.88 -14.42 -4.56
N ILE A 224 -9.05 -14.37 -5.21
CA ILE A 224 -9.31 -13.36 -6.26
C ILE A 224 -9.77 -12.03 -5.65
N ASP A 225 -10.63 -12.09 -4.65
CA ASP A 225 -11.27 -10.93 -4.04
C ASP A 225 -10.38 -10.32 -2.97
N GLY A 226 -9.79 -11.14 -2.09
CA GLY A 226 -8.92 -10.68 -1.02
C GLY A 226 -7.60 -10.09 -1.51
N PHE A 227 -6.83 -10.83 -2.32
CA PHE A 227 -5.57 -10.29 -2.89
C PHE A 227 -5.82 -9.15 -3.88
N GLY A 228 -6.98 -9.11 -4.54
CA GLY A 228 -7.37 -8.04 -5.44
C GLY A 228 -7.33 -6.64 -4.80
N LEU A 229 -7.46 -6.56 -3.47
CA LEU A 229 -7.38 -5.31 -2.70
C LEU A 229 -6.00 -4.63 -2.82
N ILE A 230 -4.93 -5.40 -3.01
CA ILE A 230 -3.57 -4.90 -3.21
C ILE A 230 -3.48 -4.10 -4.51
N ALA A 231 -4.16 -4.55 -5.58
CA ALA A 231 -4.16 -3.85 -6.86
C ALA A 231 -4.77 -2.44 -6.73
N PHE A 232 -5.81 -2.27 -5.92
CA PHE A 232 -6.37 -0.96 -5.61
C PHE A 232 -5.41 -0.09 -4.80
N ALA A 233 -4.73 -0.67 -3.82
CA ALA A 233 -3.73 0.02 -2.99
C ALA A 233 -2.53 0.52 -3.81
N SER A 234 -2.21 -0.10 -4.96
CA SER A 234 -1.17 0.39 -5.89
C SER A 234 -1.69 1.40 -6.91
N LEU A 235 -2.89 1.19 -7.45
CA LEU A 235 -3.42 1.98 -8.55
C LEU A 235 -3.82 3.41 -8.13
N PHE A 236 -4.53 3.54 -7.01
CA PHE A 236 -5.07 4.83 -6.59
C PHE A 236 -4.02 5.86 -6.17
N PRO A 237 -2.89 5.48 -5.53
CA PRO A 237 -1.78 6.41 -5.32
C PRO A 237 -1.26 7.08 -6.59
N MET A 238 -1.23 6.35 -7.72
CA MET A 238 -0.80 6.94 -8.99
C MET A 238 -1.71 8.12 -9.36
N ILE A 239 -3.02 7.93 -9.21
CA ILE A 239 -4.06 8.92 -9.52
C ILE A 239 -3.94 10.12 -8.56
N THR A 240 -3.86 9.88 -7.25
CA THR A 240 -3.86 10.96 -6.27
C THR A 240 -2.56 11.75 -6.24
N VAL A 241 -1.41 11.11 -6.50
CA VAL A 241 -0.11 11.82 -6.61
C VAL A 241 -0.07 12.72 -7.84
N MET A 242 -0.53 12.23 -8.99
CA MET A 242 -0.62 13.07 -10.20
C MET A 242 -1.60 14.24 -10.00
N ALA A 243 -2.76 13.99 -9.39
CA ALA A 243 -3.72 15.04 -9.06
C ALA A 243 -3.13 16.08 -8.09
N TYR A 244 -2.45 15.64 -7.03
CA TYR A 244 -1.77 16.52 -6.08
C TYR A 244 -0.77 17.45 -6.78
N ALA A 245 0.04 16.90 -7.68
CA ALA A 245 1.02 17.69 -8.41
C ALA A 245 0.41 18.70 -9.38
N GLN A 246 -0.63 18.30 -10.12
CA GLN A 246 -1.35 19.20 -11.02
C GLN A 246 -1.94 20.38 -10.24
N ILE A 247 -2.55 20.11 -9.07
CA ILE A 247 -3.09 21.15 -8.19
C ILE A 247 -1.97 22.06 -7.66
N SER A 248 -0.83 21.48 -7.24
CA SER A 248 0.33 22.26 -6.77
C SER A 248 0.87 23.20 -7.86
N GLU A 249 1.03 22.71 -9.09
CA GLU A 249 1.52 23.50 -10.22
C GLU A 249 0.54 24.62 -10.60
N LEU A 250 -0.77 24.36 -10.61
CA LEU A 250 -1.79 25.37 -10.86
C LEU A 250 -1.75 26.48 -9.80
N ARG A 251 -1.59 26.13 -8.51
CA ARG A 251 -1.44 27.11 -7.43
C ARG A 251 -0.17 27.94 -7.59
N ALA A 252 0.95 27.31 -7.95
CA ALA A 252 2.21 28.00 -8.19
C ALA A 252 2.14 28.98 -9.38
N LYS A 253 1.48 28.59 -10.48
CA LYS A 253 1.24 29.47 -11.64
C LYS A 253 0.37 30.67 -11.28
N ARG A 254 -0.71 30.45 -10.53
CA ARG A 254 -1.58 31.55 -10.06
C ARG A 254 -0.87 32.51 -9.13
N ALA A 255 -0.05 32.02 -8.20
CA ALA A 255 0.73 32.87 -7.30
C ALA A 255 1.76 33.73 -8.06
N LYS A 256 2.39 33.19 -9.10
CA LYS A 256 3.29 33.96 -9.98
C LYS A 256 2.57 35.00 -10.84
N ALA A 257 1.31 34.76 -11.21
CA ALA A 257 0.52 35.71 -11.99
C ALA A 257 -0.08 36.84 -11.14
N ALA A 258 -0.10 36.69 -9.81
CA ALA A 258 -0.62 37.67 -8.87
C ALA A 258 0.46 38.61 -8.29
N ASN A 259 1.73 38.34 -8.55
CA ASN A 259 2.89 39.18 -8.22
C ASN A 259 3.43 39.84 -9.50
#